data_AF-A0A947WK77-F1
#
_entry.id   AF-A0A947WK77-F1
#
_cell.length_a   1.000
_cell.length_b   1.000
_cell.length_c   1.000
_cell.angle_alpha   90.00
_cell.angle_beta   90.00
_cell.angle_gamma   90.00
#
_symmetry.space_group_name_H-M   'P 1'
#
loop_
_entity.id
_entity.type
_entity.pdbx_description
1 polymer ?
#
loop_
_entity_poly.entity_id
_entity_poly.type
_entity_poly.pdbx_seq_one_letter_code
_entity_poly.pdbx_strand_id
1 'polypeptide(L)'
;MLSIIIKVSTILTLVFSLALGIYTISRNHKSIIYWLWFLICLAATTWSVGYLWAIMTDNSNSVMTALMIVYTGATLIPILFFHFTIKFLLKEGKALLIVGYSLALILLYLNLFTNHLITGFRYLENFGYFEEVNMPVFYLYLTYFLFYTVFSIFLLLKNYSRANGFKKKQILFIAIAVIIGFGGGITNFVMALTGLYPIGQIFVFLYPILITYGIFLPEVRVRL
;
A
#
# COMPACT_ATOMS: atom_id res chain seq x y z
N MET A 1 -22.38 -0.73 11.93
CA MET A 1 -21.76 0.61 11.97
C MET A 1 -20.29 0.59 11.53
N LEU A 2 -19.42 -0.20 12.18
CA LEU A 2 -17.98 -0.25 11.85
C LEU A 2 -17.68 -0.66 10.39
N SER A 3 -18.39 -1.66 9.85
CA SER A 3 -18.23 -2.09 8.45
C SER A 3 -18.60 -1.02 7.43
N ILE A 4 -19.60 -0.18 7.72
CA ILE A 4 -19.97 0.97 6.88
C ILE A 4 -18.81 1.98 6.85
N ILE A 5 -18.21 2.27 8.01
CA ILE A 5 -17.06 3.19 8.11
C ILE A 5 -15.87 2.67 7.30
N ILE A 6 -15.57 1.36 7.38
CA ILE A 6 -14.50 0.73 6.60
C ILE A 6 -14.78 0.81 5.09
N LYS A 7 -16.02 0.56 4.66
CA LYS A 7 -16.43 0.70 3.25
C LYS A 7 -16.22 2.13 2.76
N VAL A 8 -16.70 3.13 3.51
CA VAL A 8 -16.53 4.55 3.18
C VAL A 8 -15.04 4.93 3.12
N SER A 9 -14.24 4.52 4.10
CA SER A 9 -12.80 4.80 4.13
C SER A 9 -12.07 4.17 2.93
N THR A 10 -12.48 2.96 2.52
CA THR A 10 -11.91 2.29 1.35
C THR A 10 -12.30 2.99 0.04
N ILE A 11 -13.53 3.48 -0.08
CA ILE A 11 -13.97 4.30 -1.22
C ILE A 11 -13.15 5.60 -1.28
N LEU A 12 -12.94 6.27 -0.15
CA LEU A 12 -12.08 7.46 -0.10
C LEU A 12 -10.63 7.14 -0.50
N THR A 13 -10.11 6.01 -0.03
CA THR A 13 -8.77 5.53 -0.39
C THR A 13 -8.66 5.31 -1.90
N LEU A 14 -9.66 4.66 -2.52
CA LEU A 14 -9.74 4.44 -3.96
C LEU A 14 -9.73 5.77 -4.72
N VAL A 15 -10.65 6.68 -4.38
CA VAL A 15 -10.81 7.96 -5.08
C VAL A 15 -9.56 8.82 -4.93
N PHE A 16 -9.05 8.99 -3.72
CA PHE A 16 -7.87 9.83 -3.50
C PHE A 16 -6.60 9.23 -4.10
N SER A 17 -6.40 7.91 -4.02
CA SER A 17 -5.22 7.28 -4.64
C SER A 17 -5.24 7.47 -6.15
N LEU A 18 -6.37 7.19 -6.81
CA LEU A 18 -6.49 7.33 -8.26
C LEU A 18 -6.32 8.80 -8.70
N ALA A 19 -7.08 9.72 -8.08
CA ALA A 19 -7.03 11.14 -8.44
C ALA A 19 -5.65 11.75 -8.20
N LEU A 20 -5.04 11.52 -7.03
CA LEU A 20 -3.74 12.11 -6.69
C LEU A 20 -2.58 11.45 -7.44
N GLY A 21 -2.70 10.16 -7.79
CA GLY A 21 -1.76 9.48 -8.68
C GLY A 21 -1.75 10.13 -10.06
N ILE A 22 -2.93 10.27 -10.69
CA ILE A 22 -3.09 10.91 -12.01
C ILE A 22 -2.62 12.36 -11.96
N TYR A 23 -3.02 13.10 -10.93
CA TYR A 23 -2.57 14.48 -10.71
C TYR A 23 -1.04 14.54 -10.66
N THR A 24 -0.38 13.67 -9.90
CA THR A 24 1.07 13.72 -9.75
C THR A 24 1.80 13.46 -11.05
N ILE A 25 1.41 12.43 -11.81
CA ILE A 25 2.11 12.11 -13.05
C ILE A 25 1.88 13.16 -14.14
N SER A 26 0.70 13.78 -14.19
CA SER A 26 0.41 14.88 -15.12
C SER A 26 1.23 16.15 -14.87
N ARG A 27 1.82 16.32 -13.68
CA ARG A 27 2.73 17.44 -13.40
C ARG A 27 4.11 17.29 -14.03
N ASN A 28 4.63 16.07 -14.13
CA ASN A 28 5.94 15.81 -14.75
C ASN A 28 6.13 14.33 -15.09
N HIS A 29 5.84 13.96 -16.33
CA HIS A 29 6.00 12.60 -16.85
C HIS A 29 7.46 12.12 -16.97
N LYS A 30 8.46 12.99 -16.78
CA LYS A 30 9.89 12.61 -16.81
C LYS A 30 10.43 12.26 -15.42
N SER A 31 9.69 12.58 -14.35
CA SER A 31 10.14 12.34 -12.97
C SER A 31 9.90 10.89 -12.56
N ILE A 32 10.98 10.17 -12.23
CA ILE A 32 10.89 8.81 -11.69
C ILE A 32 10.11 8.77 -10.36
N ILE A 33 10.22 9.81 -9.53
CA ILE A 33 9.46 9.92 -8.27
C ILE A 33 7.96 9.96 -8.54
N TYR A 34 7.55 10.67 -9.60
CA TYR A 34 6.14 10.84 -9.94
C TYR A 34 5.57 9.56 -10.54
N TRP A 35 6.36 8.86 -11.37
CA TRP A 35 6.00 7.53 -11.87
C TRP A 35 5.85 6.51 -10.74
N LEU A 36 6.82 6.44 -9.83
CA LEU A 36 6.75 5.52 -8.70
C LEU A 36 5.55 5.81 -7.81
N TRP A 37 5.28 7.09 -7.54
CA TRP A 37 4.09 7.47 -6.78
C TRP A 37 2.79 7.09 -7.50
N PHE A 38 2.69 7.37 -8.80
CA PHE A 38 1.54 6.95 -9.61
C PHE A 38 1.33 5.44 -9.58
N LEU A 39 2.40 4.64 -9.70
CA LEU A 39 2.31 3.18 -9.65
C LEU A 39 1.88 2.67 -8.26
N ILE A 40 2.33 3.31 -7.17
CA ILE A 40 1.87 3.00 -5.81
C ILE A 40 0.38 3.31 -5.67
N CYS A 41 -0.06 4.48 -6.14
CA CYS A 41 -1.47 4.86 -6.18
C CYS A 41 -2.31 3.88 -7.00
N LEU A 42 -1.80 3.40 -8.13
CA LEU A 42 -2.47 2.41 -8.95
C LEU A 42 -2.61 1.07 -8.21
N ALA A 43 -1.53 0.61 -7.56
CA ALA A 43 -1.57 -0.62 -6.76
C ALA A 43 -2.54 -0.52 -5.57
N ALA A 44 -2.61 0.64 -4.90
CA ALA A 44 -3.59 0.89 -3.84
C ALA A 44 -5.03 1.01 -4.35
N THR A 45 -5.20 1.53 -5.57
CA THR A 45 -6.50 1.54 -6.27
C THR A 45 -6.93 0.10 -6.57
N THR A 46 -6.04 -0.72 -7.12
CA THR A 46 -6.27 -2.16 -7.36
C THR A 46 -6.67 -2.87 -6.07
N TRP A 47 -5.91 -2.66 -4.98
CA TRP A 47 -6.26 -3.21 -3.68
C TRP A 47 -7.66 -2.79 -3.22
N SER A 48 -7.97 -1.49 -3.30
CA SER A 48 -9.26 -0.94 -2.85
C SER A 48 -10.43 -1.49 -3.67
N VAL A 49 -10.26 -1.67 -4.98
CA VAL A 49 -11.27 -2.27 -5.87
C VAL A 49 -11.53 -3.73 -5.48
N GLY A 50 -10.49 -4.55 -5.34
CA GLY A 50 -10.63 -5.94 -4.93
C GLY A 50 -11.28 -6.06 -3.55
N TYR A 51 -10.87 -5.19 -2.62
CA TYR A 51 -11.36 -5.22 -1.25
C TYR A 51 -12.83 -4.87 -1.16
N LEU A 52 -13.25 -3.77 -1.80
CA LEU A 52 -14.65 -3.36 -1.89
C LEU A 52 -15.49 -4.45 -2.55
N TRP A 53 -14.99 -5.06 -3.64
CA TRP A 53 -15.69 -6.16 -4.30
C TRP A 53 -15.91 -7.33 -3.33
N ALA A 54 -14.86 -7.79 -2.64
CA ALA A 54 -14.97 -8.92 -1.71
C ALA A 54 -15.98 -8.67 -0.57
N ILE A 55 -15.99 -7.47 0.02
CA ILE A 55 -16.86 -7.17 1.18
C ILE A 55 -18.29 -6.70 0.82
N MET A 56 -18.57 -6.50 -0.48
CA MET A 56 -19.88 -6.02 -0.95
C MET A 56 -20.61 -7.01 -1.85
N THR A 57 -19.92 -8.02 -2.40
CA THR A 57 -20.56 -9.02 -3.25
C THR A 57 -21.35 -10.03 -2.42
N ASP A 58 -22.52 -10.42 -2.92
CA ASP A 58 -23.28 -11.58 -2.42
C ASP A 58 -22.98 -12.84 -3.24
N ASN A 59 -22.26 -12.70 -4.35
CA ASN A 59 -21.95 -13.79 -5.27
C ASN A 59 -20.59 -14.44 -4.92
N SER A 60 -20.65 -15.60 -4.28
CA SER A 60 -19.48 -16.41 -3.90
C SER A 60 -18.57 -16.79 -5.08
N ASN A 61 -19.11 -16.93 -6.29
CA ASN A 61 -18.33 -17.28 -7.49
C ASN A 61 -17.34 -16.18 -7.90
N SER A 62 -17.53 -14.95 -7.42
CA SER A 62 -16.67 -13.79 -7.74
C SER A 62 -15.64 -13.47 -6.67
N VAL A 63 -15.75 -14.06 -5.47
CA VAL A 63 -14.96 -13.68 -4.30
C VAL A 63 -13.48 -14.00 -4.50
N MET A 64 -13.17 -15.17 -5.05
CA MET A 64 -11.77 -15.55 -5.27
C MET A 64 -11.06 -14.54 -6.21
N THR A 65 -11.74 -14.10 -7.27
CA THR A 65 -11.23 -13.06 -8.18
C THR A 65 -11.01 -11.74 -7.45
N ALA A 66 -11.96 -11.32 -6.62
CA ALA A 66 -11.83 -10.10 -5.81
C ALA A 66 -10.60 -10.17 -4.89
N LEU A 67 -10.39 -11.30 -4.22
CA LEU A 67 -9.24 -11.53 -3.35
C LEU A 67 -7.92 -11.59 -4.13
N MET A 68 -7.89 -12.21 -5.31
CA MET A 68 -6.71 -12.17 -6.19
C MET A 68 -6.33 -10.72 -6.57
N ILE A 69 -7.32 -9.86 -6.81
CA ILE A 69 -7.10 -8.42 -7.07
C ILE A 69 -6.55 -7.72 -5.82
N VAL A 70 -7.09 -8.01 -4.63
CA VAL A 70 -6.58 -7.50 -3.34
C VAL A 70 -5.09 -7.80 -3.20
N TYR A 71 -4.71 -9.07 -3.30
CA TYR A 71 -3.33 -9.50 -3.10
C TYR A 71 -2.39 -9.04 -4.21
N THR A 72 -2.90 -8.83 -5.44
CA THR A 72 -2.12 -8.19 -6.51
C THR A 72 -1.72 -6.77 -6.13
N GLY A 73 -2.67 -5.95 -5.69
CA GLY A 73 -2.39 -4.60 -5.20
C GLY A 73 -1.46 -4.61 -3.99
N ALA A 74 -1.77 -5.40 -2.97
CA ALA A 74 -1.01 -5.47 -1.73
C ALA A 74 0.43 -5.96 -1.92
N THR A 75 0.69 -6.85 -2.89
CA THR A 75 2.06 -7.33 -3.19
C THR A 75 2.94 -6.22 -3.76
N LEU A 76 2.38 -5.36 -4.62
CA LEU A 76 3.11 -4.33 -5.35
C LEU A 76 3.41 -3.10 -4.50
N ILE A 77 2.50 -2.69 -3.61
CA ILE A 77 2.65 -1.49 -2.77
C ILE A 77 4.00 -1.43 -2.02
N PRO A 78 4.43 -2.44 -1.23
CA PRO A 78 5.63 -2.32 -0.39
C PRO A 78 6.92 -2.18 -1.20
N ILE A 79 7.09 -2.94 -2.28
CA ILE A 79 8.31 -2.85 -3.11
C ILE A 79 8.34 -1.57 -3.95
N LEU A 80 7.19 -1.12 -4.48
CA LEU A 80 7.11 0.16 -5.18
C LEU A 80 7.39 1.31 -4.21
N PHE A 81 6.89 1.24 -2.98
CA PHE A 81 7.14 2.24 -1.95
C PHE A 81 8.61 2.26 -1.50
N PHE A 82 9.25 1.10 -1.38
CA PHE A 82 10.68 1.03 -1.11
C PHE A 82 11.50 1.65 -2.26
N HIS A 83 11.14 1.35 -3.51
CA HIS A 83 11.76 1.96 -4.68
C HIS A 83 11.58 3.49 -4.69
N PHE A 84 10.36 3.96 -4.41
CA PHE A 84 10.08 5.38 -4.23
C PHE A 84 10.98 5.97 -3.14
N THR A 85 11.08 5.33 -1.98
CA THR A 85 11.83 5.82 -0.82
C THR A 85 13.31 5.98 -1.12
N ILE A 86 13.96 4.97 -1.72
CA ILE A 86 15.39 5.06 -2.02
C ILE A 86 15.68 6.11 -3.10
N LYS A 87 14.80 6.25 -4.10
CA LYS A 87 14.94 7.31 -5.13
C LYS A 87 14.71 8.68 -4.53
N PHE A 88 13.69 8.83 -3.69
CA PHE A 88 13.36 10.09 -3.03
C PHE A 88 14.46 10.56 -2.07
N LEU A 89 15.16 9.62 -1.42
CA LEU A 89 16.27 9.90 -0.50
C LEU A 89 17.65 9.85 -1.16
N LEU A 90 17.73 9.65 -2.49
CA LEU A 90 18.98 9.50 -3.25
C LEU A 90 19.92 8.43 -2.63
N LYS A 91 19.36 7.27 -2.28
CA LYS A 91 20.10 6.13 -1.71
C LYS A 91 20.30 5.03 -2.75
N GLU A 92 21.40 4.31 -2.57
CA GLU A 92 21.62 3.03 -3.25
C GLU A 92 20.70 1.95 -2.67
N GLY A 93 20.43 0.92 -3.48
CA GLY A 93 19.55 -0.18 -3.08
C GLY A 93 19.27 -1.19 -4.18
N LYS A 94 20.11 -1.25 -5.24
CA LYS A 94 19.86 -2.06 -6.44
C LYS A 94 19.66 -3.54 -6.11
N ALA A 95 20.51 -4.11 -5.24
CA ALA A 95 20.39 -5.51 -4.83
C ALA A 95 19.05 -5.79 -4.12
N LEU A 96 18.67 -4.95 -3.15
CA LEU A 96 17.40 -5.08 -2.43
C LEU A 96 16.18 -4.86 -3.35
N LEU A 97 16.30 -4.03 -4.38
CA LEU A 97 15.26 -3.90 -5.41
C LEU A 97 15.14 -5.16 -6.26
N ILE A 98 16.26 -5.74 -6.72
CA ILE A 98 16.23 -6.97 -7.51
C ILE A 98 15.57 -8.08 -6.70
N VAL A 99 16.03 -8.31 -5.46
CA VAL A 99 15.44 -9.30 -4.55
C VAL A 99 13.95 -9.02 -4.34
N GLY A 100 13.58 -7.77 -4.10
CA GLY A 100 12.20 -7.41 -3.79
C GLY A 100 11.25 -7.56 -4.95
N TYR A 101 11.65 -7.15 -6.15
CA TYR A 101 10.85 -7.38 -7.36
C TYR A 101 10.80 -8.87 -7.73
N SER A 102 11.88 -9.63 -7.53
CA SER A 102 11.85 -11.09 -7.72
C SER A 102 10.87 -11.75 -6.76
N LEU A 103 10.89 -11.39 -5.46
CA LEU A 103 9.93 -11.89 -4.47
C LEU A 103 8.50 -11.46 -4.83
N ALA A 104 8.29 -10.21 -5.24
CA ALA A 104 6.98 -9.74 -5.67
C ALA A 104 6.44 -10.55 -6.86
N LEU A 105 7.28 -10.85 -7.86
CA LEU A 105 6.90 -11.68 -9.00
C LEU A 105 6.54 -13.11 -8.58
N ILE A 106 7.30 -13.72 -7.67
CA ILE A 106 6.99 -15.05 -7.13
C ILE A 106 5.66 -15.03 -6.37
N LEU A 107 5.44 -14.05 -5.49
CA LEU A 107 4.20 -13.92 -4.73
C LEU A 107 2.99 -13.65 -5.62
N LEU A 108 3.15 -12.83 -6.67
CA LEU A 108 2.12 -12.61 -7.69
C LEU A 108 1.81 -13.90 -8.46
N TYR A 109 2.83 -14.69 -8.82
CA TYR A 109 2.63 -15.97 -9.48
C TYR A 109 1.83 -16.93 -8.58
N LEU A 110 2.24 -17.05 -7.32
CA LEU A 110 1.53 -17.87 -6.33
C LEU A 110 0.09 -17.40 -6.12
N ASN A 111 -0.17 -16.10 -6.14
CA ASN A 111 -1.51 -15.53 -5.99
C ASN A 111 -2.41 -15.77 -7.21
N LEU A 112 -1.88 -15.64 -8.44
CA LEU A 112 -2.69 -15.63 -9.66
C LEU A 112 -2.88 -17.01 -10.29
N PHE A 113 -1.93 -17.92 -10.07
CA PHE A 113 -1.90 -19.21 -10.77
C PHE A 113 -1.95 -20.42 -9.83
N THR A 114 -2.02 -20.19 -8.52
CA THR A 114 -2.08 -21.26 -7.52
C THR A 114 -3.05 -20.91 -6.40
N ASN A 115 -3.45 -21.89 -5.60
CA ASN A 115 -4.22 -21.69 -4.37
C ASN A 115 -3.33 -21.74 -3.12
N HIS A 116 -2.02 -21.48 -3.27
CA HIS A 116 -1.06 -21.59 -2.18
C HIS A 116 -1.03 -20.38 -1.25
N LEU A 117 -1.43 -19.19 -1.70
CA LEU A 117 -1.51 -18.02 -0.83
C LEU A 117 -2.91 -17.91 -0.20
N ILE A 118 -3.93 -17.94 -1.06
CA ILE A 118 -5.35 -17.89 -0.70
C ILE A 118 -5.91 -19.28 -0.97
N THR A 119 -6.29 -20.00 0.09
CA THR A 119 -6.82 -21.37 -0.02
C THR A 119 -8.33 -21.40 -0.17
N GLY A 120 -8.98 -20.31 0.18
CA GLY A 120 -10.44 -20.21 0.25
C GLY A 120 -10.87 -18.83 0.71
N PHE A 121 -12.15 -18.73 1.07
CA PHE A 121 -12.74 -17.55 1.66
C PHE A 121 -13.82 -17.95 2.64
N ARG A 122 -14.06 -17.07 3.62
CA ARG A 122 -15.15 -17.19 4.57
C ARG A 122 -16.03 -15.95 4.51
N TYR A 123 -17.32 -16.12 4.79
CA TYR A 123 -18.22 -15.00 4.98
C TYR A 123 -18.25 -14.61 6.45
N LEU A 124 -18.01 -13.33 6.73
CA LEU A 124 -18.06 -12.78 8.08
C LEU A 124 -19.31 -11.90 8.22
N GLU A 125 -20.19 -12.30 9.14
CA GLU A 125 -21.43 -11.58 9.40
C GLU A 125 -21.14 -10.11 9.72
N ASN A 126 -21.94 -9.20 9.16
CA ASN A 126 -21.78 -7.76 9.31
C ASN A 126 -20.48 -7.17 8.71
N PHE A 127 -19.69 -7.94 7.97
CA PHE A 127 -18.47 -7.47 7.30
C PHE A 127 -18.47 -7.75 5.78
N GLY A 128 -18.61 -9.02 5.40
CA GLY A 128 -18.52 -9.51 4.02
C GLY A 128 -17.52 -10.67 3.88
N TYR A 129 -17.14 -11.00 2.64
CA TYR A 129 -16.17 -12.08 2.42
C TYR A 129 -14.74 -11.66 2.74
N PHE A 130 -13.97 -12.60 3.27
CA PHE A 130 -12.56 -12.43 3.62
C PHE A 130 -11.76 -13.70 3.31
N GLU A 131 -10.47 -13.57 3.05
CA GLU A 131 -9.61 -14.68 2.65
C GLU A 131 -9.36 -15.69 3.77
N GLU A 132 -9.27 -16.97 3.38
CA GLU A 132 -8.57 -18.00 4.15
C GLU A 132 -7.17 -18.21 3.56
N VAL A 133 -6.16 -18.30 4.43
CA VAL A 133 -4.76 -18.24 4.03
C VAL A 133 -4.01 -19.52 4.39
N ASN A 134 -3.07 -19.91 3.53
CA ASN A 134 -2.11 -20.95 3.85
C ASN A 134 -1.00 -20.39 4.75
N MET A 135 -0.92 -20.88 5.99
CA MET A 135 -0.07 -20.26 7.02
C MET A 135 1.43 -20.13 6.61
N PRO A 136 2.13 -21.18 6.15
CA PRO A 136 3.52 -21.05 5.69
C PRO A 136 3.77 -19.97 4.62
N VAL A 137 2.98 -19.98 3.54
CA VAL A 137 3.15 -19.03 2.42
C VAL A 137 2.73 -17.62 2.85
N PHE A 138 1.71 -17.52 3.70
CA PHE A 138 1.26 -16.25 4.24
C PHE A 138 2.29 -15.61 5.18
N TYR A 139 3.03 -16.39 5.98
CA TYR A 139 4.14 -15.84 6.78
C TYR A 139 5.30 -15.33 5.91
N LEU A 140 5.60 -16.00 4.79
CA LEU A 140 6.56 -15.49 3.81
C LEU A 140 6.08 -14.15 3.23
N TYR A 141 4.80 -14.09 2.83
CA TYR A 141 4.17 -12.87 2.32
C TYR A 141 4.24 -11.73 3.34
N LEU A 142 3.87 -11.99 4.60
CA LEU A 142 3.89 -11.01 5.68
C LEU A 142 5.32 -10.55 5.99
N THR A 143 6.30 -11.45 5.95
CA THR A 143 7.72 -11.10 6.14
C THR A 143 8.20 -10.17 5.03
N TYR A 144 7.87 -10.48 3.77
CA TYR A 144 8.16 -9.60 2.64
C TYR A 144 7.53 -8.21 2.83
N PHE A 145 6.24 -8.17 3.16
CA PHE A 145 5.52 -6.91 3.37
C PHE A 145 6.15 -6.10 4.52
N LEU A 146 6.34 -6.70 5.68
CA LEU A 146 6.90 -6.03 6.85
C LEU A 146 8.34 -5.57 6.61
N PHE A 147 9.18 -6.39 5.98
CA PHE A 147 10.55 -6.04 5.69
C PHE A 147 10.64 -4.76 4.85
N TYR A 148 9.97 -4.70 3.70
CA TYR A 148 10.06 -3.54 2.81
C TYR A 148 9.37 -2.29 3.38
N THR A 149 8.28 -2.46 4.12
CA THR A 149 7.57 -1.33 4.75
C THR A 149 8.35 -0.75 5.93
N VAL A 150 8.74 -1.59 6.90
CA VAL A 150 9.51 -1.17 8.08
C VAL A 150 10.86 -0.61 7.66
N PHE A 151 11.54 -1.22 6.70
CA PHE A 151 12.82 -0.71 6.23
C PHE A 151 12.69 0.65 5.52
N SER A 152 11.62 0.87 4.74
CA SER A 152 11.34 2.18 4.15
C SER A 152 11.07 3.25 5.22
N ILE A 153 10.28 2.92 6.24
CA ILE A 153 10.01 3.80 7.39
C ILE A 153 11.32 4.13 8.11
N PHE A 154 12.14 3.12 8.40
CA PHE A 154 13.45 3.30 9.02
C PHE A 154 14.34 4.24 8.21
N LEU A 155 14.41 4.09 6.89
CA LEU A 155 15.19 4.98 6.03
C LEU A 155 14.67 6.43 6.08
N LEU A 156 13.36 6.63 6.07
CA LEU A 156 12.75 7.96 6.19
C LEU A 156 13.10 8.60 7.54
N LEU A 157 12.89 7.90 8.65
CA LEU A 157 13.16 8.42 10.00
C LEU A 157 14.66 8.68 10.23
N LYS A 158 15.54 7.79 9.73
CA LYS A 158 16.99 7.99 9.79
C LYS A 158 17.41 9.25 9.03
N ASN A 159 16.86 9.50 7.84
CA ASN A 159 17.21 10.68 7.05
C ASN A 159 16.49 11.96 7.53
N TYR A 160 15.35 11.84 8.21
CA TYR A 160 14.68 12.99 8.86
C TYR A 160 15.60 13.70 9.85
N SER A 161 16.36 12.94 10.66
CA SER A 161 17.30 13.49 11.64
C SER A 161 18.45 14.29 11.01
N ARG A 162 18.78 14.03 9.74
CA ARG A 162 19.89 14.64 8.99
C ARG A 162 19.44 15.71 8.00
N ALA A 163 18.14 15.78 7.71
CA ALA A 163 17.58 16.73 6.76
C ALA A 163 17.28 18.07 7.43
N ASN A 164 17.34 19.14 6.64
CA ASN A 164 17.01 20.50 7.06
C ASN A 164 15.97 21.14 6.11
N GLY A 165 15.38 22.25 6.54
CA GLY A 165 14.47 23.06 5.73
C GLY A 165 13.29 22.27 5.15
N PHE A 166 13.03 22.45 3.85
CA PHE A 166 11.91 21.82 3.16
C PHE A 166 12.04 20.30 3.09
N LYS A 167 13.24 19.76 2.84
CA LYS A 167 13.43 18.30 2.74
C LYS A 167 13.03 17.58 4.03
N LYS A 168 13.34 18.18 5.19
CA LYS A 168 12.93 17.64 6.50
C LYS A 168 11.40 17.55 6.62
N LYS A 169 10.69 18.59 6.18
CA LYS A 169 9.21 18.62 6.17
C LYS A 169 8.65 17.59 5.19
N GLN A 170 9.18 17.48 3.97
CA GLN A 170 8.75 16.48 2.99
C GLN A 170 8.87 15.06 3.56
N ILE A 171 10.03 14.74 4.17
CA ILE A 171 10.25 13.45 4.82
C ILE A 171 9.25 13.22 5.96
N LEU A 172 8.97 14.24 6.77
CA LEU A 172 8.00 14.14 7.87
C LEU A 172 6.60 13.76 7.37
N PHE A 173 6.09 14.47 6.37
CA PHE A 173 4.78 14.18 5.79
C PHE A 173 4.70 12.77 5.22
N ILE A 174 5.73 12.35 4.47
CA ILE A 174 5.80 11.00 3.90
C ILE A 174 5.87 9.94 5.02
N ALA A 175 6.69 10.17 6.06
CA ALA A 175 6.84 9.24 7.19
C ALA A 175 5.54 9.06 7.98
N ILE A 176 4.85 10.16 8.31
CA ILE A 176 3.54 10.12 8.98
C ILE A 176 2.53 9.37 8.10
N ALA A 177 2.50 9.68 6.80
CA ALA A 177 1.57 9.05 5.86
C ALA A 177 1.74 7.53 5.81
N VAL A 178 2.98 7.03 5.80
CA VAL A 178 3.22 5.59 5.69
C VAL A 178 3.03 4.85 6.99
N ILE A 179 3.21 5.51 8.15
CA ILE A 179 2.82 4.94 9.43
C ILE A 179 1.30 4.74 9.47
N ILE A 180 0.53 5.72 8.98
CA ILE A 180 -0.94 5.61 8.88
C ILE A 180 -1.33 4.53 7.85
N GLY A 181 -0.77 4.60 6.64
CA GLY A 181 -1.12 3.71 5.53
C GLY A 181 -0.75 2.25 5.82
N PHE A 182 0.52 1.97 6.15
CA PHE A 182 0.96 0.61 6.45
C PHE A 182 0.47 0.11 7.81
N GLY A 183 0.38 0.99 8.82
CA GLY A 183 -0.24 0.64 10.10
C GLY A 183 -1.68 0.18 9.91
N GLY A 184 -2.45 0.90 9.10
CA GLY A 184 -3.80 0.49 8.71
C GLY A 184 -3.82 -0.81 7.89
N GLY A 185 -2.92 -0.94 6.92
CA GLY A 185 -2.75 -2.16 6.11
C GLY A 185 -2.47 -3.41 6.96
N ILE A 186 -1.61 -3.31 7.97
CA ILE A 186 -1.27 -4.42 8.87
C ILE A 186 -2.51 -4.98 9.57
N THR A 187 -3.49 -4.13 9.91
CA THR A 187 -4.71 -4.61 10.58
C THR A 187 -5.55 -5.56 9.72
N ASN A 188 -5.40 -5.53 8.39
CA ASN A 188 -6.03 -6.53 7.50
C ASN A 188 -5.34 -7.90 7.62
N PHE A 189 -4.01 -7.95 7.75
CA PHE A 189 -3.32 -9.22 8.01
C PHE A 189 -3.64 -9.76 9.41
N VAL A 190 -3.81 -8.89 10.40
CA VAL A 190 -4.29 -9.29 11.75
C VAL A 190 -5.68 -9.91 11.65
N MET A 191 -6.58 -9.35 10.85
CA MET A 191 -7.89 -9.93 10.58
C MET A 191 -7.80 -11.31 9.92
N ALA A 192 -6.91 -11.47 8.93
CA ALA A 192 -6.69 -12.77 8.27
C ALA A 192 -6.28 -13.86 9.28
N LEU A 193 -5.43 -13.50 10.26
CA LEU A 193 -4.88 -14.44 11.25
C LEU A 193 -5.78 -14.68 12.47
N THR A 194 -6.56 -13.68 12.89
CA THR A 194 -7.26 -13.69 14.19
C THR A 194 -8.76 -13.46 14.11
N GLY A 195 -9.27 -12.98 12.97
CA GLY A 195 -10.65 -12.54 12.80
C GLY A 195 -10.96 -11.16 13.39
N LEU A 196 -10.01 -10.48 14.05
CA LEU A 196 -10.19 -9.13 14.58
C LEU A 196 -10.38 -8.11 13.45
N TYR A 197 -11.37 -7.24 13.58
CA TYR A 197 -11.72 -6.29 12.51
C TYR A 197 -10.57 -5.29 12.25
N PRO A 198 -10.37 -4.84 11.00
CA PRO A 198 -9.20 -4.08 10.60
C PRO A 198 -9.42 -2.58 10.89
N ILE A 199 -9.49 -2.22 12.17
CA ILE A 199 -9.83 -0.86 12.62
C ILE A 199 -8.86 0.21 12.11
N GLY A 200 -7.61 -0.15 11.81
CA GLY A 200 -6.62 0.78 11.29
C GLY A 200 -6.94 1.26 9.88
N GLN A 201 -7.78 0.52 9.14
CA GLN A 201 -8.21 0.87 7.80
C GLN A 201 -8.98 2.19 7.74
N ILE A 202 -9.62 2.60 8.84
CA ILE A 202 -10.45 3.81 8.92
C ILE A 202 -9.67 5.06 8.49
N PHE A 203 -8.35 5.11 8.74
CA PHE A 203 -7.52 6.28 8.44
C PHE A 203 -6.68 6.17 7.16
N VAL A 204 -6.73 5.05 6.45
CA VAL A 204 -5.83 4.78 5.32
C VAL A 204 -6.01 5.82 4.20
N PHE A 205 -7.21 6.36 3.98
CA PHE A 205 -7.47 7.38 2.95
C PHE A 205 -6.63 8.67 3.12
N LEU A 206 -6.05 8.92 4.30
CA LEU A 206 -5.15 10.05 4.54
C LEU A 206 -3.76 9.86 3.91
N TYR A 207 -3.31 8.61 3.72
CA TYR A 207 -1.98 8.32 3.21
C TYR A 207 -1.70 8.93 1.82
N PRO A 208 -2.59 8.84 0.80
CA PRO A 208 -2.29 9.40 -0.52
C PRO A 208 -2.29 10.93 -0.49
N ILE A 209 -3.11 11.55 0.37
CA ILE A 209 -3.15 13.00 0.56
C ILE A 209 -1.82 13.49 1.13
N LEU A 210 -1.36 12.89 2.22
CA LEU A 210 -0.15 13.31 2.93
C LEU A 210 1.12 13.08 2.11
N ILE A 211 1.24 11.95 1.39
CA ILE A 211 2.40 11.71 0.50
C ILE A 211 2.39 12.71 -0.65
N THR A 212 1.26 12.93 -1.31
CA THR A 212 1.19 13.87 -2.44
C THR A 212 1.52 15.28 -1.97
N TYR A 213 1.00 15.71 -0.82
CA TYR A 213 1.38 16.98 -0.20
C TYR A 213 2.88 17.04 0.09
N GLY A 214 3.47 15.98 0.65
CA GLY A 214 4.91 15.87 0.90
C GLY A 214 5.77 15.95 -0.37
N ILE A 215 5.30 15.40 -1.49
CA ILE A 215 6.00 15.47 -2.79
C ILE A 215 5.99 16.90 -3.34
N PHE A 216 4.87 17.61 -3.24
CA PHE A 216 4.69 18.94 -3.82
C PHE A 216 5.01 20.10 -2.87
N LEU A 217 5.36 19.82 -1.61
CA LEU A 217 5.78 20.85 -0.67
C LEU A 217 7.00 21.59 -1.27
N PRO A 218 6.87 22.90 -1.56
CA PRO A 218 7.84 23.61 -2.39
C PRO A 218 9.21 23.66 -1.74
N GLU A 219 10.27 23.51 -2.54
CA GLU A 219 11.47 24.31 -2.35
C GLU A 219 11.07 25.73 -2.73
N VAL A 220 11.02 26.67 -1.79
CA VAL A 220 10.90 28.09 -2.17
C VAL A 220 12.14 28.41 -2.99
N ARG A 221 12.01 28.37 -4.32
CA ARG A 221 12.94 29.04 -5.21
C ARG A 221 12.74 30.50 -4.94
N VAL A 222 13.62 31.08 -4.13
CA VAL A 222 13.84 32.51 -4.14
C VAL A 222 14.15 32.83 -5.60
N ARG A 223 13.22 33.50 -6.29
CA ARG A 223 13.54 34.12 -7.56
C ARG A 223 14.56 35.20 -7.23
N LEU A 224 15.83 34.91 -7.50
CA LEU A 224 16.87 35.94 -7.60
C LEU A 224 16.62 36.76 -8.85
#